data_AF-A0A1M7GAK9-F1
#
_entry.id   AF-A0A1M7GAK9-F1
#
_cell.length_a   1.000
_cell.length_b   1.000
_cell.length_c   1.000
_cell.angle_alpha   90.00
_cell.angle_beta   90.00
_cell.angle_gamma   90.00
#
_symmetry.space_group_name_H-M   'P 1'
#
loop_
_entity.id
_entity.type
_entity.pdbx_description
1 polymer ?
#
loop_
_entity_poly.entity_id
_entity_poly.type
_entity_poly.pdbx_seq_one_letter_code
_entity_poly.pdbx_strand_id
1 'polypeptide(L)' 'MRTKSHDPSTVKSTVIRLRVTQAEAELFKTKAKEAGCKSISEYIRVRCLNETVVGNDAARQE' A
#
# COMPACT_ATOMS: atom_id res chain seq x y z
N MET A 1 3.01 24.79 -16.48
CA MET A 1 2.66 23.57 -15.71
C MET A 1 3.18 23.73 -14.29
N ARG A 2 2.31 23.74 -13.28
CA ARG A 2 2.71 23.89 -11.87
C ARG A 2 2.79 22.50 -11.25
N THR A 3 3.97 21.90 -11.15
CA THR A 3 4.19 20.68 -10.37
C THR A 3 4.11 21.06 -8.90
N LYS A 4 2.93 20.90 -8.29
CA LYS A 4 2.80 20.95 -6.84
C LYS A 4 3.59 19.77 -6.29
N SER A 5 4.72 20.04 -5.67
CA SER A 5 5.45 19.07 -4.88
C SER A 5 4.45 18.46 -3.88
N HIS A 6 4.15 17.17 -4.04
CA HIS A 6 3.24 16.47 -3.13
C HIS A 6 3.92 16.45 -1.77
N ASP A 7 3.29 17.09 -0.79
CA ASP A 7 3.73 17.02 0.60
C ASP A 7 3.71 15.54 1.03
N PRO A 8 4.84 14.96 1.47
CA PRO A 8 4.92 13.56 1.86
C PRO A 8 3.93 13.21 3.00
N SER A 9 3.49 14.18 3.79
CA SER A 9 2.46 13.99 4.81
C SER A 9 1.06 13.69 4.23
N THR A 10 0.79 14.13 2.99
CA THR A 10 -0.49 13.93 2.28
C THR A 10 -0.55 12.61 1.49
N VAL A 11 0.55 11.87 1.40
CA VAL A 11 0.61 10.59 0.67
C VAL A 11 -0.33 9.56 1.29
N LYS A 12 -0.54 9.62 2.61
CA LYS A 12 -1.49 8.76 3.33
C LYS A 12 -2.94 8.91 2.83
N SER A 13 -3.30 10.05 2.24
CA SER A 13 -4.65 10.35 1.74
C SER A 13 -4.75 10.34 0.21
N THR A 14 -3.65 10.09 -0.51
CA THR A 14 -3.68 10.09 -1.97
C THR A 14 -4.20 8.75 -2.49
N VAL A 15 -5.31 8.78 -3.23
CA VAL A 15 -5.87 7.59 -3.87
C VAL A 15 -5.14 7.33 -5.19
N ILE A 16 -4.40 6.22 -5.26
CA ILE A 16 -3.71 5.77 -6.48
C ILE A 16 -4.49 4.59 -7.09
N ARG A 17 -4.86 4.70 -8.36
CA ARG A 17 -5.50 3.62 -9.12
C ARG A 17 -4.52 3.09 -10.17
N LEU A 18 -4.07 1.85 -10.00
CA LEU A 18 -3.20 1.18 -10.95
C LEU A 18 -4.03 0.28 -11.86
N ARG A 19 -3.76 0.31 -13.17
CA ARG A 19 -4.30 -0.67 -14.11
C ARG A 19 -3.34 -1.84 -14.17
N VAL A 20 -3.86 -3.04 -14.00
CA VAL A 20 -3.10 -4.29 -14.08
C VAL A 20 -3.89 -5.27 -14.93
N THR A 21 -3.18 -6.21 -15.54
CA THR A 21 -3.78 -7.36 -16.19
C THR A 21 -4.36 -8.33 -15.17
N GLN A 22 -5.19 -9.26 -15.63
CA GLN A 22 -5.75 -10.31 -14.77
C GLN A 22 -4.65 -11.19 -14.16
N ALA A 23 -3.64 -11.57 -14.95
CA ALA A 23 -2.52 -12.40 -14.50
C ALA A 23 -1.70 -11.72 -13.40
N GLU A 24 -1.44 -10.41 -13.55
CA GLU A 24 -0.77 -9.62 -12.52
C GLU A 24 -1.61 -9.51 -11.25
N ALA A 25 -2.92 -9.31 -11.37
CA ALA A 25 -3.82 -9.25 -10.22
C ALA A 25 -3.80 -10.56 -9.42
N GLU A 26 -3.79 -11.72 -10.08
CA GLU A 26 -3.67 -13.03 -9.44
C GLU A 26 -2.31 -13.23 -8.78
N LEU A 27 -1.23 -12.88 -9.48
CA LEU A 27 0.12 -12.92 -8.91
C LEU A 27 0.23 -12.06 -7.64
N PHE A 28 -0.33 -10.85 -7.66
CA PHE A 28 -0.33 -9.97 -6.49
C PHE A 28 -1.19 -10.51 -5.35
N LYS A 29 -2.34 -11.14 -5.63
CA LYS A 29 -3.14 -11.81 -4.60
C LYS A 29 -2.36 -12.92 -3.90
N THR A 30 -1.69 -13.77 -4.67
CA THR A 30 -0.88 -14.88 -4.13
C THR A 30 0.27 -14.35 -3.29
N LYS A 31 1.05 -13.40 -3.80
CA LYS A 31 2.18 -12.82 -3.05
C LYS A 31 1.75 -12.04 -1.81
N ALA A 32 0.62 -11.34 -1.87
CA ALA A 32 0.07 -10.65 -0.71
C ALA A 32 -0.30 -11.66 0.39
N LYS A 33 -0.93 -12.78 0.01
CA LYS A 33 -1.26 -13.86 0.95
C LYS A 33 -0.02 -14.51 1.55
N GLU A 34 0.99 -14.82 0.73
CA GLU A 34 2.27 -15.38 1.19
C GLU A 34 3.01 -14.44 2.15
N ALA A 35 2.90 -13.13 1.93
CA ALA A 35 3.47 -12.11 2.81
C ALA A 35 2.60 -11.78 4.05
N GLY A 36 1.45 -12.43 4.22
CA GLY A 36 0.52 -12.16 5.33
C GLY A 36 -0.19 -10.80 5.26
N CYS A 37 -0.21 -10.15 4.09
CA CYS A 37 -0.92 -8.89 3.88
C CYS A 37 -2.43 -9.14 3.70
N LYS A 38 -3.26 -8.23 4.21
CA LYS A 38 -4.73 -8.30 4.13
C LYS A 38 -5.24 -7.92 2.74
N SER A 39 -4.44 -7.19 1.95
CA SER A 39 -4.81 -6.75 0.60
C SER A 39 -3.60 -6.59 -0.32
N ILE A 40 -3.86 -6.59 -1.63
CA ILE A 40 -2.85 -6.26 -2.65
C ILE A 40 -2.27 -4.85 -2.42
N SER A 41 -3.12 -3.87 -2.06
CA SER A 41 -2.67 -2.50 -1.83
C SER A 41 -1.72 -2.39 -0.64
N GLU A 42 -1.97 -3.14 0.43
CA GLU A 42 -1.06 -3.23 1.58
C GLU A 42 0.26 -3.87 1.18
N TYR A 43 0.21 -4.97 0.43
CA TYR A 43 1.41 -5.62 -0.10
C TYR A 43 2.26 -4.67 -0.95
N ILE A 44 1.65 -3.93 -1.88
CA ILE A 44 2.36 -2.96 -2.74
C ILE A 44 2.98 -1.85 -1.89
N ARG A 45 2.25 -1.30 -0.91
CA ARG A 45 2.79 -0.26 -0.02
C ARG A 45 4.02 -0.73 0.74
N VAL A 46 3.95 -1.90 1.37
CA VAL A 46 5.08 -2.48 2.12
C VAL A 46 6.31 -2.67 1.22
N ARG A 47 6.11 -3.15 -0.01
CA ARG A 47 7.21 -3.43 -0.96
C ARG A 47 7.81 -2.18 -1.60
N CYS A 48 7.04 -1.12 -1.80
CA CYS A 48 7.48 0.06 -2.54
C CYS A 48 7.84 1.25 -1.65
N LEU A 49 7.29 1.33 -0.44
CA LEU A 49 7.47 2.49 0.43
C LEU A 49 8.45 2.25 1.58
N ASN A 50 9.07 1.06 1.68
CA ASN A 50 9.94 0.68 2.79
C ASN A 50 9.31 0.97 4.17
N GLU A 51 7.99 0.86 4.28
CA GLU A 51 7.34 0.85 5.59
C GLU A 51 7.75 -0.46 6.25
N THR A 52 8.84 -0.41 7.03
CA THR A 52 9.14 -1.38 8.06
C THR A 52 7.83 -1.69 8.76
N VAL A 53 7.43 -2.95 8.74
CA VAL A 53 6.25 -3.46 9.44
C VAL A 53 6.48 -3.18 10.93
N VAL A 54 6.12 -1.98 11.39
CA VAL A 54 5.88 -1.71 12.79
C VAL A 54 4.52 -2.31 13.04
N GLY A 55 4.55 -3.48 13.68
CA GLY A 55 3.36 -4.17 14.13
C GLY A 55 2.43 -3.20 14.86
N ASN A 56 1.20 -3.14 14.35
CA ASN A 56 -0.05 -2.96 15.06
C ASN A 56 0.04 -2.67 16.59
N ASP A 57 0.27 -1.41 16.97
CA ASP A 57 -0.03 -0.89 18.31
C ASP A 57 -0.52 0.56 18.19
N ALA A 58 -1.85 0.76 18.25
CA ALA A 58 -2.57 1.99 18.67
C ALA A 58 -3.90 2.15 17.90
N ALA A 59 -4.92 1.39 18.28
CA ALA A 59 -6.32 1.80 18.13
C ALA A 59 -7.21 1.03 19.12
N ARG A 60 -6.88 1.14 20.41
CA ARG A 60 -7.86 1.09 21.50
C ARG A 60 -7.84 2.47 22.15
N GLN A 61 -8.71 3.35 21.67
CA GLN A 61 -9.19 4.52 22.40
C GLN A 61 -10.69 4.34 22.54
N GLU A 62 -11.10 3.72 23.65
CA GLU A 62 -12.15 4.17 24.58
C GLU A 62 -12.05 3.31 25.85
#